data_AF-A0A087D4X8-F1
#
_entry.id   AF-A0A087D4X8-F1
#
_cell.length_a   1.000
_cell.length_b   1.000
_cell.length_c   1.000
_cell.angle_alpha   90.00
_cell.angle_beta   90.00
_cell.angle_gamma   90.00
#
_symmetry.space_group_name_H-M   'P 1'
#
loop_
_entity.id
_entity.type
_entity.pdbx_description
1 polymer ?
#
loop_
_entity_poly.entity_id
_entity_poly.type
_entity_poly.pdbx_seq_one_letter_code
_entity_poly.pdbx_strand_id
1 'polypeptide(L)'
;MKSVRAALNRRAKGEKGFTLVELLVVVIIIGILAAVAVPIYLNQRKAAWNSTIQSDVKNASLVVETAMTANNGKFDANWAGPYGPGPAKKNLGSSDQEVTVSKDVTITIAAGVDSNNYTIIGSDTNGGTKQYTYDSSTGEISESAKQ
;
A
#
# COMPACT_ATOMS: atom_id res chain seq x y z
N MET A 1 -13.34 -12.37 -62.17
CA MET A 1 -14.52 -11.48 -62.05
C MET A 1 -15.17 -11.42 -60.67
N LYS A 2 -14.97 -12.38 -59.74
CA LYS A 2 -15.59 -12.35 -58.39
C LYS A 2 -15.02 -11.24 -57.47
N SER A 3 -13.75 -10.86 -57.64
CA SER A 3 -13.06 -9.83 -56.83
C SER A 3 -13.58 -8.41 -57.04
N VAL A 4 -13.88 -8.04 -58.30
CA VAL A 4 -14.40 -6.70 -58.65
C VAL A 4 -15.81 -6.49 -58.09
N ARG A 5 -16.67 -7.52 -58.14
CA ARG A 5 -18.02 -7.49 -57.55
C ARG A 5 -17.98 -7.34 -56.03
N ALA A 6 -16.99 -7.96 -55.36
CA ALA A 6 -16.81 -7.83 -53.92
C ALA A 6 -16.36 -6.42 -53.49
N ALA A 7 -15.46 -5.78 -54.24
CA ALA A 7 -15.01 -4.42 -53.96
C ALA A 7 -16.12 -3.37 -54.14
N LEU A 8 -16.95 -3.53 -55.17
CA LEU A 8 -18.12 -2.67 -55.40
C LEU A 8 -19.18 -2.85 -54.30
N ASN A 9 -19.39 -4.09 -53.83
CA ASN A 9 -20.30 -4.36 -52.70
C ASN A 9 -19.84 -3.74 -51.38
N ARG A 10 -18.53 -3.60 -51.12
CA ARG A 10 -18.02 -2.93 -49.90
C ARG A 10 -18.32 -1.43 -49.89
N ARG A 11 -18.16 -0.75 -51.04
CA ARG A 11 -18.53 0.66 -51.20
C ARG A 11 -20.05 0.86 -51.11
N ALA A 12 -20.84 -0.03 -51.72
CA ALA A 12 -22.31 -0.01 -51.65
C ALA A 12 -22.85 -0.27 -50.23
N LYS A 13 -22.13 -1.07 -49.42
CA LYS A 13 -22.46 -1.30 -48.00
C LYS A 13 -22.07 -0.14 -47.08
N GLY A 14 -21.42 0.92 -47.59
CA GLY A 14 -21.10 2.11 -46.81
C GLY A 14 -20.17 1.83 -45.63
N GLU A 15 -19.24 0.88 -45.75
CA GLU A 15 -18.19 0.64 -44.75
C GLU A 15 -17.29 1.89 -44.66
N LYS A 16 -17.66 2.84 -43.80
CA LYS A 16 -16.92 4.08 -43.52
C LYS A 16 -15.72 3.73 -42.62
N GLY A 17 -14.52 4.07 -43.08
CA GLY A 17 -13.33 4.04 -42.22
C GLY A 17 -13.38 5.15 -41.18
N PHE A 18 -12.68 4.96 -40.06
CA PHE A 18 -12.52 5.96 -39.01
C PHE A 18 -11.81 7.20 -39.56
N THR A 19 -12.31 8.40 -39.27
CA THR A 19 -11.65 9.63 -39.70
C THR A 19 -10.52 10.00 -38.73
N LEU A 20 -9.46 10.63 -39.25
CA LEU A 20 -8.37 11.16 -38.41
C LEU A 20 -8.88 12.22 -37.43
N VAL A 21 -9.92 12.96 -37.80
CA VAL A 21 -10.55 13.99 -36.94
C VAL A 21 -11.27 13.34 -35.74
N GLU A 22 -11.97 12.22 -35.96
CA GLU A 22 -12.61 11.48 -34.86
C GLU A 22 -11.57 10.96 -33.86
N LEU A 23 -10.43 10.44 -34.34
CA LEU A 23 -9.35 10.03 -33.43
C LEU A 23 -8.70 11.22 -32.73
N LEU A 24 -8.53 12.35 -33.42
CA LEU A 24 -7.93 13.57 -32.84
C LEU A 24 -8.75 14.10 -31.66
N VAL A 25 -10.07 14.23 -31.82
CA VAL A 25 -10.94 14.75 -30.75
C VAL A 25 -10.93 13.81 -29.54
N VAL A 26 -10.91 12.50 -29.77
CA VAL A 26 -10.87 11.50 -28.68
C VAL A 26 -9.58 11.62 -27.87
N VAL A 27 -8.41 11.74 -28.51
CA VAL A 27 -7.14 11.88 -27.76
C VAL A 27 -7.05 13.20 -27.01
N ILE A 28 -7.65 14.28 -27.53
CA ILE A 28 -7.73 15.56 -26.81
C ILE A 28 -8.56 15.41 -25.53
N ILE A 29 -9.73 14.77 -25.62
CA ILE A 29 -10.61 14.57 -24.46
C ILE A 29 -9.92 13.67 -23.41
N ILE A 30 -9.34 12.54 -23.83
CA ILE A 30 -8.59 11.65 -22.92
C ILE A 30 -7.39 12.38 -22.30
N GLY A 31 -6.70 13.24 -23.06
CA GLY A 31 -5.59 14.05 -22.56
C GLY A 31 -6.01 14.98 -21.42
N ILE A 32 -7.14 15.68 -21.57
CA ILE A 32 -7.68 16.57 -20.53
C ILE A 32 -8.08 15.77 -19.28
N LEU A 33 -8.75 14.63 -19.46
CA LEU A 33 -9.16 13.77 -18.34
C LEU A 33 -7.94 13.20 -17.60
N ALA A 34 -6.92 12.72 -18.33
CA ALA A 34 -5.72 12.16 -17.73
C ALA A 34 -4.91 13.21 -16.95
N ALA A 35 -4.83 14.44 -17.45
CA ALA A 35 -4.11 15.52 -16.78
C ALA A 35 -4.64 15.81 -15.36
N VAL A 36 -5.96 15.70 -15.15
CA VAL A 36 -6.59 15.87 -13.83
C VAL A 36 -6.60 14.57 -13.04
N ALA A 37 -6.88 13.43 -13.68
CA ALA A 37 -7.06 12.15 -13.00
C ALA A 37 -5.75 11.60 -12.42
N VAL A 38 -4.62 11.73 -13.13
CA VAL A 38 -3.33 11.18 -12.68
C VAL A 38 -2.86 11.75 -11.33
N PRO A 39 -2.78 13.09 -11.12
CA PRO A 39 -2.33 13.62 -9.83
C PRO A 39 -3.28 13.24 -8.68
N ILE A 40 -4.59 13.23 -8.92
CA ILE A 40 -5.59 12.83 -7.92
C ILE A 40 -5.40 11.37 -7.54
N TYR A 41 -5.27 10.49 -8.53
CA TYR A 41 -5.05 9.06 -8.31
C TYR A 41 -3.76 8.80 -7.52
N LEU A 42 -2.66 9.50 -7.87
CA LEU A 42 -1.40 9.38 -7.15
C LEU A 42 -1.52 9.83 -5.68
N ASN A 43 -2.28 10.89 -5.41
CA ASN A 43 -2.52 11.36 -4.04
C ASN A 43 -3.40 10.39 -3.25
N GLN A 44 -4.47 9.85 -3.86
CA GLN A 44 -5.32 8.83 -3.23
C GLN A 44 -4.52 7.56 -2.91
N ARG A 45 -3.63 7.14 -3.80
CA ARG A 45 -2.74 5.99 -3.56
C ARG A 45 -1.82 6.22 -2.37
N LYS A 46 -1.24 7.42 -2.24
CA LYS A 46 -0.43 7.79 -1.06
C LYS A 46 -1.25 7.79 0.23
N ALA A 47 -2.46 8.33 0.20
CA ALA A 47 -3.36 8.33 1.36
C ALA A 47 -3.75 6.90 1.78
N ALA A 48 -4.02 6.02 0.81
CA ALA A 48 -4.29 4.61 1.07
C ALA A 48 -3.10 3.92 1.74
N TRP A 49 -1.87 4.14 1.24
CA TRP A 49 -0.66 3.60 1.88
C TRP A 49 -0.50 4.08 3.32
N ASN A 50 -0.67 5.38 3.59
CA ASN A 50 -0.57 5.92 4.95
C ASN A 50 -1.59 5.24 5.89
N SER A 51 -2.83 5.08 5.44
CA SER A 51 -3.89 4.40 6.20
C SER A 51 -3.53 2.93 6.47
N THR A 52 -3.00 2.23 5.47
CA THR A 52 -2.53 0.85 5.63
C THR A 52 -1.39 0.75 6.64
N ILE A 53 -0.38 1.61 6.57
CA ILE A 53 0.74 1.61 7.53
C ILE A 53 0.21 1.84 8.95
N GLN A 54 -0.65 2.83 9.15
CA GLN A 54 -1.21 3.14 10.47
C GLN A 54 -2.03 1.97 11.03
N SER A 55 -2.82 1.30 10.17
CA SER A 55 -3.56 0.09 10.54
C SER A 55 -2.61 -1.04 10.93
N ASP A 56 -1.58 -1.30 10.15
CA ASP A 56 -0.61 -2.37 10.42
C ASP A 56 0.17 -2.12 11.71
N VAL A 57 0.61 -0.87 11.96
CA VAL A 57 1.27 -0.48 13.21
C VAL A 57 0.36 -0.73 14.42
N LYS A 58 -0.91 -0.33 14.32
CA LYS A 58 -1.91 -0.56 15.39
C LYS A 58 -2.19 -2.04 15.59
N ASN A 59 -2.30 -2.81 14.52
CA ASN A 59 -2.52 -4.25 14.63
C ASN A 59 -1.29 -4.93 15.26
N ALA A 60 -0.09 -4.54 14.86
CA ALA A 60 1.15 -5.05 15.43
C ALA A 60 1.26 -4.73 16.93
N SER A 61 0.84 -3.55 17.38
CA SER A 61 0.86 -3.23 18.83
C SER A 61 -0.07 -4.16 19.61
N LEU A 62 -1.28 -4.44 19.11
CA LEU A 62 -2.18 -5.39 19.76
C LEU A 62 -1.57 -6.80 19.88
N VAL A 63 -0.86 -7.26 18.86
CA VAL A 63 -0.18 -8.56 18.89
C VAL A 63 0.98 -8.55 19.88
N VAL A 64 1.77 -7.48 19.93
CA VAL A 64 2.87 -7.34 20.90
C VAL A 64 2.33 -7.28 22.34
N GLU A 65 1.26 -6.54 22.62
CA GLU A 65 0.62 -6.52 23.94
C GLU A 65 0.12 -7.91 24.36
N THR A 66 -0.48 -8.64 23.43
CA THR A 66 -0.94 -10.02 23.67
C THR A 66 0.24 -10.95 23.96
N ALA A 67 1.34 -10.79 23.24
CA ALA A 67 2.58 -11.54 23.45
C ALA A 67 3.23 -11.20 24.80
N MET A 68 3.30 -9.93 25.16
CA MET A 68 3.81 -9.46 26.46
C MET A 68 2.98 -10.00 27.61
N THR A 69 1.65 -10.02 27.48
CA THR A 69 0.75 -10.58 28.51
C THR A 69 1.05 -12.06 28.76
N ALA A 70 1.31 -12.83 27.71
CA ALA A 70 1.73 -14.22 27.82
C ALA A 70 3.17 -14.38 28.37
N ASN A 71 4.02 -13.37 28.19
CA ASN A 71 5.41 -13.32 28.64
C ASN A 71 5.60 -12.47 29.91
N ASN A 72 4.72 -12.63 30.89
CA ASN A 72 4.81 -11.97 32.21
C ASN A 72 4.88 -10.42 32.16
N GLY A 73 4.24 -9.81 31.16
CA GLY A 73 4.27 -8.37 30.93
C GLY A 73 5.61 -7.85 30.40
N LYS A 74 6.45 -8.72 29.82
CA LYS A 74 7.79 -8.36 29.33
C LYS A 74 7.90 -8.50 27.82
N PHE A 75 8.56 -7.52 27.21
CA PHE A 75 9.01 -7.57 25.83
C PHE A 75 10.21 -8.51 25.71
N ASP A 76 10.14 -9.46 24.77
CA ASP A 76 11.26 -10.34 24.42
C ASP A 76 12.09 -9.71 23.29
N ALA A 77 13.41 -9.62 23.48
CA ALA A 77 14.32 -9.08 22.47
C ALA A 77 14.27 -9.84 21.12
N ASN A 78 13.86 -11.11 21.11
CA ASN A 78 13.70 -11.90 19.88
C ASN A 78 12.55 -11.40 18.99
N TRP A 79 11.66 -10.57 19.53
CA TRP A 79 10.58 -9.90 18.82
C TRP A 79 11.03 -8.64 18.09
N ALA A 80 12.23 -8.14 18.40
CA ALA A 80 12.75 -6.97 17.72
C ALA A 80 13.21 -7.30 16.30
N GLY A 81 13.14 -6.30 15.43
CA GLY A 81 13.61 -6.37 14.05
C GLY A 81 12.53 -6.01 13.03
N PRO A 82 12.88 -6.08 11.74
CA PRO A 82 11.97 -5.78 10.65
C PRO A 82 11.06 -6.97 10.33
N TYR A 83 9.84 -6.65 9.92
CA TYR A 83 8.77 -7.52 9.47
C TYR A 83 8.32 -7.00 8.10
N GLY A 84 8.49 -7.81 7.05
CA GLY A 84 8.27 -7.40 5.66
C GLY A 84 9.57 -6.96 4.94
N PRO A 85 9.46 -6.38 3.73
CA PRO A 85 8.22 -5.93 3.10
C PRO A 85 7.40 -7.03 2.42
N GLY A 86 6.09 -6.80 2.30
CA GLY A 86 5.16 -7.73 1.66
C GLY A 86 4.30 -8.46 2.67
N PRO A 87 3.35 -9.29 2.22
CA PRO A 87 2.52 -10.09 3.11
C PRO A 87 3.42 -11.03 3.91
N ALA A 88 3.81 -10.57 5.09
CA ALA A 88 4.68 -11.27 6.01
C ALA A 88 3.86 -11.56 7.26
N LYS A 89 4.05 -12.78 7.74
CA LYS A 89 3.43 -13.32 8.94
C LYS A 89 4.58 -13.86 9.78
N LYS A 90 4.77 -13.29 10.96
CA LYS A 90 5.80 -13.77 11.89
C LYS A 90 5.23 -13.81 13.29
N ASN A 91 5.39 -14.97 13.90
CA ASN A 91 4.98 -15.20 15.27
C ASN A 91 5.97 -14.55 16.24
N LEU A 92 5.46 -13.93 17.29
CA LEU A 92 6.27 -13.38 18.37
C LEU A 92 6.55 -14.47 19.42
N GLY A 93 5.57 -15.29 19.79
CA GLY A 93 5.79 -16.40 20.73
C GLY A 93 5.05 -17.66 20.30
N SER A 94 3.72 -17.63 20.40
CA SER A 94 2.85 -18.72 19.94
C SER A 94 2.33 -18.48 18.51
N SER A 95 1.74 -19.51 17.91
CA SER A 95 1.11 -19.42 16.59
C SER A 95 -0.05 -18.44 16.50
N ASP A 96 -0.63 -18.05 17.65
CA ASP A 96 -1.76 -17.10 17.71
C ASP A 96 -1.30 -15.64 17.82
N GLN A 97 0.02 -15.40 17.97
CA GLN A 97 0.62 -14.08 18.15
C GLN A 97 1.38 -13.66 16.89
N GLU A 98 0.64 -13.57 15.79
CA GLU A 98 1.19 -13.34 14.46
C GLU A 98 1.11 -11.86 14.04
N VAL A 99 2.26 -11.23 13.84
CA VAL A 99 2.33 -9.91 13.20
C VAL A 99 2.11 -10.10 11.71
N THR A 100 1.01 -9.53 11.20
CA THR A 100 0.70 -9.49 9.77
C THR A 100 1.05 -8.13 9.20
N VAL A 101 1.79 -8.11 8.09
CA VAL A 101 2.20 -6.90 7.40
C VAL A 101 1.56 -6.85 6.01
N SER A 102 1.02 -5.69 5.63
CA SER A 102 0.41 -5.49 4.32
C SER A 102 1.46 -5.39 3.21
N LYS A 103 1.01 -5.55 1.96
CA LYS A 103 1.89 -5.40 0.79
C LYS A 103 2.57 -4.02 0.79
N ASP A 104 3.88 -4.04 0.52
CA ASP A 104 4.74 -2.86 0.43
C ASP A 104 4.82 -2.02 1.72
N VAL A 105 4.46 -2.60 2.87
CA VAL A 105 4.69 -2.04 4.19
C VAL A 105 5.82 -2.81 4.87
N THR A 106 6.66 -2.11 5.64
CA THR A 106 7.61 -2.70 6.57
C THR A 106 7.27 -2.22 7.97
N ILE A 107 7.15 -3.15 8.90
CA ILE A 107 6.98 -2.88 10.33
C ILE A 107 8.28 -3.23 11.02
N THR A 108 8.85 -2.31 11.81
CA THR A 108 10.03 -2.57 12.64
C THR A 108 9.63 -2.45 14.09
N ILE A 109 9.82 -3.53 14.85
CA ILE A 109 9.59 -3.55 16.28
C ILE A 109 10.94 -3.39 16.97
N ALA A 110 11.02 -2.51 17.96
CA ALA A 110 12.23 -2.33 18.76
C ALA A 110 11.88 -2.30 20.25
N ALA A 111 12.75 -2.90 21.06
CA ALA A 111 12.66 -2.78 22.50
C ALA A 111 12.83 -1.31 22.93
N GLY A 112 12.13 -0.92 23.98
CA GLY A 112 12.31 0.37 24.64
C GLY A 112 13.56 0.39 25.52
N VAL A 113 13.64 1.39 26.40
CA VAL A 113 14.73 1.52 27.38
C VAL A 113 14.82 0.33 28.36
N ASP A 114 13.72 -0.39 28.53
CA ASP A 114 13.58 -1.57 29.36
C ASP A 114 12.65 -2.61 28.70
N SER A 115 12.59 -3.82 29.25
CA SER A 115 11.69 -4.88 28.77
C SER A 115 10.21 -4.60 29.06
N ASN A 116 9.82 -3.42 29.55
CA ASN A 116 8.42 -3.07 29.76
C ASN A 116 7.86 -2.26 28.60
N ASN A 117 8.74 -1.69 27.79
CA ASN A 117 8.36 -0.79 26.71
C ASN A 117 8.93 -1.30 25.38
N TYR A 118 8.28 -0.87 24.31
CA TYR A 118 8.67 -1.10 22.93
C TYR A 118 8.13 0.03 22.04
N THR A 119 8.70 0.10 20.85
CA THR A 119 8.26 0.98 19.78
C THR A 119 7.99 0.16 18.53
N ILE A 120 7.03 0.61 17.72
CA ILE A 120 6.74 0.01 16.42
C ILE A 120 6.77 1.11 15.38
N ILE A 121 7.64 0.98 14.40
CA ILE A 121 7.78 1.91 13.28
C ILE A 121 7.26 1.24 12.02
N GLY A 122 6.20 1.80 11.44
CA GLY A 122 5.71 1.42 10.13
C GLY A 122 6.11 2.40 9.05
N SER A 123 6.55 1.89 7.90
CA SER A 123 6.82 2.69 6.70
C SER A 123 6.46 1.90 5.44
N ASP A 124 6.15 2.58 4.35
CA ASP A 124 6.02 1.92 3.04
C ASP A 124 7.39 1.71 2.38
N THR A 125 7.51 0.71 1.52
CA THR A 125 8.68 0.52 0.64
C THR A 125 8.57 1.25 -0.67
N ASN A 126 7.41 1.83 -0.94
CA ASN A 126 7.27 2.76 -2.04
C ASN A 126 7.91 4.10 -1.63
N GLY A 127 8.07 5.03 -2.57
CA GLY A 127 8.68 6.35 -2.29
C GLY A 127 7.83 7.26 -1.40
N GLY A 128 7.03 6.72 -0.47
CA GLY A 128 6.36 7.48 0.57
C GLY A 128 7.35 8.14 1.50
N THR A 129 6.95 9.31 2.01
CA THR A 129 7.80 10.21 2.80
C THR A 129 7.42 10.19 4.27
N LYS A 130 6.47 9.34 4.68
CA LYS A 130 5.90 9.31 6.02
C LYS A 130 6.17 7.96 6.67
N GLN A 131 6.37 7.99 7.98
CA GLN A 131 6.41 6.81 8.83
C GLN A 131 5.52 7.06 10.05
N TYR A 132 4.97 5.98 10.60
CA TYR A 132 4.11 6.01 11.78
C TYR A 132 4.79 5.25 12.90
N THR A 133 4.95 5.88 14.06
CA THR A 133 5.60 5.28 15.23
C THR A 133 4.60 5.14 16.35
N TYR A 134 4.34 3.91 16.77
CA TYR A 134 3.66 3.61 18.03
C TYR A 134 4.69 3.55 19.16
N ASP A 135 4.41 4.24 20.25
CA ASP A 135 5.18 4.19 21.49
C ASP A 135 4.30 3.59 22.60
N SER A 136 4.67 2.43 23.11
CA SER A 136 3.92 1.74 24.18
C SER A 136 3.91 2.51 25.51
N SER A 137 4.87 3.40 25.75
CA SER A 137 4.92 4.18 26.99
C SER A 137 3.83 5.25 27.05
N THR A 138 3.43 5.77 25.89
CA THR A 138 2.36 6.77 25.76
C THR A 138 1.06 6.17 25.22
N GLY A 139 1.15 5.03 24.53
CA GLY A 139 0.04 4.42 23.80
C GLY A 139 -0.36 5.18 22.53
N GLU A 140 0.45 6.16 22.10
CA GLU A 140 0.13 7.03 20.97
C GLU A 140 0.81 6.58 19.67
N ILE A 141 0.16 6.89 18.54
CA ILE A 141 0.75 6.76 17.20
C ILE A 141 1.11 8.17 16.71
N SER A 142 2.40 8.42 16.50
CA SER A 142 2.92 9.68 15.97
C SER A 142 3.31 9.54 14.49
N GLU A 143 3.16 10.63 13.74
CA GLU A 143 3.60 10.72 12.35
C GLU A 143 4.95 11.46 12.29
N SER A 144 5.89 10.94 11.50
CA SER A 144 7.15 11.63 11.20
C SER A 144 7.55 11.44 9.75
N ALA A 145 8.51 12.24 9.28
CA ALA A 145 9.14 12.02 7.99
C ALA A 145 9.93 10.70 8.02
N LYS A 146 9.82 9.92 6.94
CA LYS A 146 10.65 8.74 6.75
C LYS A 146 12.11 9.19 6.61
N GLN A 147 12.99 8.62 7.44
CA GLN A 147 14.44 8.90 7.40
C GLN A 147 15.12 8.19 6.23
#